data_AF-A0A2V2DIX1-F1
#
_entry.id   AF-A0A2V2DIX1-F1
#
_cell.length_a   1.000
_cell.length_b   1.000
_cell.length_c   1.000
_cell.angle_alpha   90.00
_cell.angle_beta   90.00
_cell.angle_gamma   90.00
#
_symmetry.space_group_name_H-M   'P 1'
#
loop_
_entity.id
_entity.type
_entity.pdbx_description
1 polymer ?
#
loop_
_entity_poly.entity_id
_entity_poly.type
_entity_poly.pdbx_seq_one_letter_code
_entity_poly.pdbx_strand_id
1 'polypeptide(L)'
;MNMKKNPRIVLGAVCLSAICMGCGSDAQSTAFHDEMERFYEGLTDSVNTLETIDPSSENAEDQILGELDEMSELFERLSNIEVPPKMADRVGNVDELADDAAAYMKEASRLYHNAWHNAEYDGQAVQAAQENYTRAMELVNYIAILLQGRVPEGDNITVIPEEENAN
;
A
#
# COMPACT_ATOMS: atom_id res chain seq x y z
N MET A 1 9.98 9.44 -37.52
CA MET A 1 10.02 10.49 -36.47
C MET A 1 9.11 10.00 -35.36
N ASN A 2 9.64 9.23 -34.43
CA ASN A 2 8.86 8.57 -33.39
C ASN A 2 8.60 9.59 -32.28
N MET A 3 7.34 10.03 -32.18
CA MET A 3 6.88 10.84 -31.05
C MET A 3 6.95 9.96 -29.79
N LYS A 4 7.91 10.26 -28.91
CA LYS A 4 7.99 9.73 -27.56
C LYS A 4 6.67 10.09 -26.87
N LYS A 5 5.77 9.11 -26.73
CA LYS A 5 4.49 9.28 -26.04
C LYS A 5 4.84 9.24 -24.56
N ASN A 6 4.93 10.39 -23.91
CA ASN A 6 5.16 10.45 -22.47
C ASN A 6 3.79 10.57 -21.80
N PRO A 7 3.15 9.46 -21.36
CA PRO A 7 1.99 9.58 -20.49
C PRO A 7 2.47 10.18 -19.16
N ARG A 8 1.97 11.36 -18.81
CA ARG A 8 2.21 11.96 -17.50
C ARG A 8 1.44 11.12 -16.48
N ILE A 9 2.10 10.16 -15.86
CA ILE A 9 1.55 9.41 -14.73
C ILE A 9 1.80 10.24 -13.49
N VAL A 10 0.73 10.63 -12.80
CA VAL A 10 0.78 11.35 -11.53
C VAL A 10 0.28 10.37 -10.49
N LEU A 11 1.20 9.76 -9.74
CA LEU A 11 0.87 9.00 -8.54
C LEU A 11 0.71 10.02 -7.40
N GLY A 12 -0.51 10.18 -6.90
CA GLY A 12 -0.79 11.10 -5.81
C GLY A 12 -0.15 10.62 -4.50
N ALA A 13 0.50 11.52 -3.78
CA ALA A 13 1.06 11.25 -2.46
C ALA A 13 -0.07 10.96 -1.45
N VAL A 14 -0.04 9.79 -0.81
CA VAL A 14 -0.94 9.44 0.31
C VAL A 14 -0.16 9.63 1.61
N CYS A 15 -0.66 10.49 2.50
CA CYS A 15 -0.03 10.72 3.80
C CYS A 15 -0.16 9.48 4.70
N LEU A 16 0.94 8.77 4.90
CA LEU A 16 1.04 7.67 5.86
C LEU A 16 1.04 8.24 7.29
N SER A 17 0.12 7.77 8.13
CA SER A 17 0.05 8.19 9.53
C SER A 17 1.10 7.45 10.36
N ALA A 18 1.88 8.21 11.15
CA ALA A 18 2.89 7.62 12.02
C ALA A 18 2.26 6.73 13.10
N ILE A 19 2.70 5.48 13.21
CA ILE A 19 2.18 4.54 14.21
C ILE A 19 2.94 4.73 15.53
N CYS A 20 2.26 5.29 16.53
CA CYS A 20 2.78 5.31 17.91
C CYS A 20 2.35 4.02 18.64
N MET A 21 3.21 3.00 18.67
CA MET A 21 2.89 1.72 19.32
C MET A 21 3.24 1.74 20.82
N GLY A 22 2.28 1.29 21.65
CA GLY A 22 2.43 1.22 23.11
C GLY A 22 3.36 0.09 23.56
N CYS A 23 4.24 0.38 24.52
CA CYS A 23 5.24 -0.56 25.05
C CYS A 23 4.60 -1.64 25.94
N GLY A 24 4.28 -2.79 25.35
CA GLY A 24 3.88 -4.02 26.05
C GLY A 24 4.75 -5.19 25.58
N SER A 25 5.77 -5.52 26.37
CA SER A 25 6.90 -6.38 26.01
C SER A 25 6.56 -7.88 25.97
N ASP A 26 6.40 -8.45 24.79
CA ASP A 26 6.80 -9.83 24.48
C ASP A 26 7.35 -9.91 23.06
N ALA A 27 8.14 -10.96 22.79
CA ALA A 27 8.93 -11.09 21.57
C ALA A 27 8.08 -11.12 20.29
N GLN A 28 6.84 -11.63 20.33
CA GLN A 28 5.99 -11.70 19.14
C GLN A 28 5.47 -10.32 18.76
N SER A 29 5.09 -9.49 19.74
CA SER A 29 4.74 -8.10 19.45
C SER A 29 5.91 -7.25 19.01
N THR A 30 7.10 -7.48 19.56
CA THR A 30 8.29 -6.77 19.07
C THR A 30 8.59 -7.14 17.61
N ALA A 31 8.56 -8.43 17.26
CA ALA A 31 8.75 -8.87 15.88
C ALA A 31 7.72 -8.27 14.92
N PHE A 32 6.43 -8.33 15.29
CA PHE A 32 5.35 -7.71 14.53
C PHE A 32 5.58 -6.21 14.32
N HIS A 33 5.92 -5.46 15.37
CA HIS A 33 6.19 -4.03 15.27
C HIS A 33 7.41 -3.73 14.38
N ASP A 34 8.49 -4.49 14.51
CA ASP A 34 9.69 -4.32 13.69
C ASP A 34 9.40 -4.59 12.21
N GLU A 35 8.57 -5.58 11.89
CA GLU A 35 8.18 -5.87 10.50
C GLU A 35 7.27 -4.79 9.92
N MET A 36 6.31 -4.29 10.71
CA MET A 36 5.47 -3.16 10.30
C MET A 36 6.31 -1.89 10.09
N GLU A 37 7.25 -1.58 10.99
CA GLU A 37 8.16 -0.42 10.86
C GLU A 37 8.98 -0.51 9.57
N ARG A 38 9.61 -1.66 9.29
CA ARG A 38 10.35 -1.88 8.03
C ARG A 38 9.47 -1.73 6.80
N PHE A 39 8.22 -2.18 6.86
CA PHE A 39 7.28 -1.99 5.77
C PHE A 39 7.00 -0.51 5.51
N TYR A 40 6.67 0.28 6.55
CA TYR A 40 6.37 1.70 6.39
C TYR A 40 7.58 2.54 5.99
N GLU A 41 8.77 2.21 6.50
CA GLU A 41 10.03 2.83 6.07
C GLU A 41 10.27 2.58 4.59
N GLY A 42 10.24 1.31 4.15
CA GLY A 42 10.43 0.96 2.74
C GLY A 42 9.38 1.60 1.83
N LEU A 43 8.11 1.62 2.26
CA LEU A 43 7.04 2.27 1.51
C LEU A 43 7.27 3.78 1.37
N THR A 44 7.71 4.44 2.45
CA THR A 44 8.03 5.86 2.44
C THR A 44 9.20 6.15 1.50
N ASP A 45 10.22 5.31 1.50
CA ASP A 45 11.37 5.42 0.61
C ASP A 45 10.95 5.28 -0.86
N SER A 46 10.16 4.25 -1.22
CA SER A 46 9.66 4.09 -2.60
C SER A 46 8.79 5.27 -3.06
N VAL A 47 7.90 5.78 -2.20
CA VAL A 47 7.08 6.97 -2.52
C VAL A 47 7.97 8.19 -2.74
N ASN A 48 8.96 8.42 -1.88
CA ASN A 48 9.91 9.51 -2.05
C ASN A 48 10.72 9.36 -3.35
N THR A 49 11.15 8.15 -3.70
CA THR A 49 11.84 7.91 -4.97
C THR A 49 10.93 8.28 -6.13
N LEU A 50 9.70 7.75 -6.17
CA LEU A 50 8.72 8.05 -7.22
C LEU A 50 8.49 9.56 -7.42
N GLU A 51 8.40 10.33 -6.33
CA GLU A 51 8.21 11.78 -6.38
C GLU A 51 9.41 12.55 -6.95
N THR A 52 10.61 11.97 -6.87
CA THR A 52 11.85 12.60 -7.34
C THR A 52 12.21 12.26 -8.79
N ILE A 53 11.53 11.29 -9.40
CA ILE A 53 11.81 10.87 -10.79
C ILE A 53 11.51 12.02 -11.74
N ASP A 54 12.50 12.41 -12.54
CA ASP A 54 12.31 13.34 -13.64
C ASP A 54 11.57 12.63 -14.79
N PRO A 55 10.31 13.01 -15.10
CA PRO A 55 9.51 12.35 -16.14
C PRO A 55 10.02 12.62 -17.56
N SER A 56 10.99 13.53 -17.73
CA SER A 56 11.65 13.80 -19.00
C SER A 56 12.93 12.98 -19.21
N SER A 57 13.43 12.32 -18.16
CA SER A 57 14.66 11.52 -18.24
C SER A 57 14.50 10.30 -19.15
N GLU A 58 15.61 9.82 -19.70
CA GLU A 58 15.61 8.63 -20.57
C GLU A 58 15.26 7.34 -19.83
N ASN A 59 15.51 7.30 -18.52
CA ASN A 59 15.29 6.15 -17.65
C ASN A 59 14.07 6.32 -16.73
N ALA A 60 13.19 7.29 -16.99
CA ALA A 60 12.03 7.57 -16.14
C ALA A 60 11.11 6.35 -16.04
N GLU A 61 10.91 5.65 -17.16
CA GLU A 61 10.08 4.45 -17.24
C GLU A 61 10.62 3.32 -16.37
N ASP A 62 11.88 2.93 -16.57
CA ASP A 62 12.53 1.86 -15.80
C ASP A 62 12.52 2.16 -14.29
N GLN A 63 12.71 3.43 -13.91
CA GLN A 63 12.66 3.84 -12.49
C GLN A 63 11.25 3.73 -11.92
N ILE A 64 10.22 4.22 -12.64
CA ILE A 64 8.83 4.15 -12.16
C ILE A 64 8.39 2.69 -12.03
N LEU A 65 8.64 1.87 -13.06
CA LEU A 65 8.24 0.47 -13.08
C LEU A 65 9.01 -0.34 -12.02
N GLY A 66 10.31 -0.07 -11.83
CA GLY A 66 11.10 -0.69 -10.78
C GLY A 66 10.58 -0.37 -9.38
N GLU A 67 10.20 0.89 -9.11
CA GLU A 67 9.61 1.26 -7.82
C GLU A 67 8.24 0.63 -7.59
N LEU A 68 7.40 0.51 -8.63
CA LEU A 68 6.13 -0.19 -8.51
C LEU A 68 6.31 -1.68 -8.22
N ASP A 69 7.37 -2.30 -8.74
CA ASP A 69 7.73 -3.68 -8.43
C ASP A 69 8.22 -3.81 -6.97
N GLU A 70 9.07 -2.88 -6.50
CA GLU A 70 9.52 -2.85 -5.11
C GLU A 70 8.34 -2.63 -4.13
N MET A 71 7.41 -1.74 -4.47
CA MET A 71 6.17 -1.57 -3.72
C MET A 71 5.32 -2.85 -3.74
N SER A 72 5.20 -3.54 -4.88
CA SER A 72 4.48 -4.82 -4.93
C SER A 72 5.09 -5.86 -4.00
N GLU A 73 6.43 -5.93 -3.91
CA GLU A 73 7.11 -6.84 -2.98
C GLU A 73 6.94 -6.40 -1.51
N LEU A 74 6.96 -5.10 -1.22
CA LEU A 74 6.69 -4.56 0.12
C LEU A 74 5.29 -4.95 0.59
N PHE A 75 4.28 -4.80 -0.26
CA PHE A 75 2.91 -5.14 0.09
C PHE A 75 2.71 -6.65 0.21
N GLU A 76 3.38 -7.47 -0.61
CA GLU A 76 3.41 -8.92 -0.41
C GLU A 76 4.08 -9.29 0.93
N ARG A 77 5.10 -8.56 1.37
CA ARG A 77 5.65 -8.75 2.73
C ARG A 77 4.63 -8.37 3.80
N LEU A 78 3.93 -7.24 3.66
CA LEU A 78 2.87 -6.81 4.58
C LEU A 78 1.80 -7.90 4.77
N SER A 79 1.33 -8.51 3.68
CA SER A 79 0.31 -9.56 3.73
C SER A 79 0.77 -10.85 4.41
N ASN A 80 2.08 -11.04 4.60
CA ASN A 80 2.65 -12.19 5.30
C ASN A 80 3.01 -11.89 6.77
N ILE A 81 2.81 -10.66 7.25
CA ILE A 81 3.04 -10.30 8.65
C ILE A 81 1.89 -10.86 9.50
N GLU A 82 2.19 -11.78 10.41
CA GLU A 82 1.17 -12.36 11.30
C GLU A 82 0.83 -11.41 12.46
N VAL A 83 -0.44 -11.03 12.58
CA VAL A 83 -0.93 -10.30 13.76
C VAL A 83 -0.81 -11.19 15.01
N PRO A 84 -0.16 -10.72 16.09
CA PRO A 84 -0.07 -11.50 17.32
C PRO A 84 -1.47 -11.82 17.89
N PRO A 85 -1.74 -13.04 18.38
CA PRO A 85 -3.07 -13.43 18.86
C PRO A 85 -3.66 -12.51 19.94
N LYS A 86 -2.81 -11.92 20.78
CA LYS A 86 -3.20 -10.95 21.81
C LYS A 86 -3.62 -9.56 21.27
N MET A 87 -3.36 -9.29 20.00
CA MET A 87 -3.71 -8.07 19.28
C MET A 87 -4.90 -8.28 18.34
N ALA A 88 -5.15 -9.52 17.90
CA ALA A 88 -6.18 -9.87 16.93
C ALA A 88 -7.56 -9.24 17.24
N ASP A 89 -8.05 -9.40 18.48
CA ASP A 89 -9.34 -8.84 18.89
C ASP A 89 -9.41 -7.31 18.79
N ARG A 90 -8.27 -6.62 18.89
CA ARG A 90 -8.19 -5.14 18.91
C ARG A 90 -8.01 -4.53 17.52
N VAL A 91 -7.38 -5.27 16.61
CA VAL A 91 -7.00 -4.76 15.29
C VAL A 91 -7.93 -5.27 14.19
N GLY A 92 -8.86 -6.19 14.52
CA GLY A 92 -9.93 -6.61 13.61
C GLY A 92 -9.39 -7.31 12.37
N ASN A 93 -9.83 -6.87 11.20
CA ASN A 93 -9.55 -7.50 9.90
C ASN A 93 -8.25 -7.02 9.23
N VAL A 94 -7.20 -6.69 10.00
CA VAL A 94 -5.92 -6.22 9.45
C VAL A 94 -5.31 -7.20 8.45
N ASP A 95 -5.40 -8.51 8.70
CA ASP A 95 -4.87 -9.54 7.79
C ASP A 95 -5.56 -9.49 6.42
N GLU A 96 -6.90 -9.38 6.40
CA GLU A 96 -7.68 -9.26 5.15
C GLU A 96 -7.36 -7.95 4.40
N LEU A 97 -7.22 -6.84 5.14
CA LEU A 97 -6.85 -5.55 4.54
C LEU A 97 -5.44 -5.58 3.94
N ALA A 98 -4.52 -6.32 4.56
CA ALA A 98 -3.15 -6.48 4.07
C ALA A 98 -3.10 -7.34 2.80
N ASP A 99 -3.86 -8.44 2.76
CA ASP A 99 -4.03 -9.29 1.56
C ASP A 99 -4.63 -8.49 0.40
N ASP A 100 -5.71 -7.75 0.65
CA ASP A 100 -6.35 -6.92 -0.38
C ASP A 100 -5.42 -5.81 -0.87
N ALA A 101 -4.69 -5.15 0.03
CA ALA A 101 -3.71 -4.12 -0.33
C ALA A 101 -2.63 -4.69 -1.27
N ALA A 102 -2.11 -5.89 -0.96
CA ALA A 102 -1.14 -6.57 -1.80
C ALA A 102 -1.70 -6.95 -3.18
N ALA A 103 -2.94 -7.45 -3.23
CA ALA A 103 -3.61 -7.75 -4.50
C ALA A 103 -3.76 -6.50 -5.37
N TYR A 104 -4.19 -5.38 -4.78
CA TYR A 104 -4.34 -4.11 -5.47
C TYR A 104 -2.99 -3.56 -5.97
N MET A 105 -1.94 -3.55 -5.14
CA MET A 105 -0.63 -3.02 -5.56
C MET A 105 -0.01 -3.87 -6.69
N LYS A 106 -0.13 -5.19 -6.59
CA LYS A 106 0.33 -6.12 -7.63
C LYS A 106 -0.38 -5.91 -8.96
N GLU A 107 -1.70 -5.69 -8.93
CA GLU A 107 -2.47 -5.39 -10.13
C GLU A 107 -2.12 -4.02 -10.71
N ALA A 108 -1.84 -3.02 -9.86
CA ALA A 108 -1.37 -1.71 -10.29
C ALA A 108 -0.02 -1.81 -11.03
N SER A 109 1.00 -2.46 -10.45
CA SER A 109 2.29 -2.71 -11.11
C SER A 109 2.08 -3.39 -12.46
N ARG A 110 1.31 -4.49 -12.50
CA ARG A 110 1.02 -5.23 -13.73
C ARG A 110 0.40 -4.35 -14.82
N LEU A 111 -0.59 -3.52 -14.46
CA LEU A 111 -1.27 -2.64 -15.41
C LEU A 111 -0.37 -1.51 -15.92
N TYR A 112 0.48 -0.93 -15.07
CA TYR A 112 1.48 0.04 -15.49
C TYR A 112 2.48 -0.57 -16.47
N HIS A 113 3.06 -1.74 -16.16
CA HIS A 113 3.95 -2.45 -17.08
C HIS A 113 3.31 -2.66 -18.45
N ASN A 114 2.06 -3.12 -18.48
CA ASN A 114 1.32 -3.32 -19.73
C ASN A 114 1.08 -2.01 -20.50
N ALA A 115 0.75 -0.92 -19.80
CA ALA A 115 0.49 0.37 -20.43
C ALA A 115 1.71 0.94 -21.17
N TRP A 116 2.92 0.66 -20.68
CA TRP A 116 4.18 1.07 -21.31
C TRP A 116 4.67 0.11 -22.39
N HIS A 117 4.48 -1.20 -22.21
CA HIS A 117 4.96 -2.22 -23.15
C HIS A 117 4.00 -2.45 -24.34
N ASN A 118 2.77 -1.93 -24.28
CA ASN A 118 1.83 -1.99 -25.38
C ASN A 118 2.19 -1.02 -26.52
N ALA A 119 2.05 -1.50 -27.77
CA ALA A 119 2.34 -0.70 -28.97
C ALA A 119 1.45 0.56 -29.11
N GLU A 120 0.27 0.53 -28.50
CA GLU A 120 -0.68 1.64 -28.42
C GLU A 120 -0.91 2.02 -26.95
N TYR A 121 -1.04 3.33 -26.71
CA TYR A 121 -1.31 3.84 -25.37
C TYR A 121 -2.72 3.45 -24.93
N ASP A 122 -2.81 2.66 -23.86
CA ASP A 122 -4.07 2.25 -23.26
C ASP A 122 -4.40 3.11 -22.03
N GLY A 123 -5.17 4.17 -22.26
CA GLY A 123 -5.59 5.07 -21.19
C GLY A 123 -6.51 4.43 -20.16
N GLN A 124 -7.25 3.37 -20.51
CA GLN A 124 -8.10 2.65 -19.56
C GLN A 124 -7.25 1.78 -18.63
N ALA A 125 -6.21 1.13 -19.15
CA ALA A 125 -5.26 0.39 -18.33
C ALA A 125 -4.52 1.31 -17.35
N VAL A 126 -4.09 2.50 -17.78
CA VAL A 126 -3.44 3.49 -16.89
C VAL A 126 -4.40 3.95 -15.80
N GLN A 127 -5.65 4.26 -16.14
CA GLN A 127 -6.65 4.65 -15.14
C GLN A 127 -6.89 3.53 -14.13
N ALA A 128 -7.06 2.29 -14.61
CA ALA A 128 -7.22 1.14 -13.74
C ALA A 128 -5.99 0.93 -12.84
N ALA A 129 -4.77 1.12 -13.36
CA ALA A 129 -3.54 1.05 -12.57
C ALA A 129 -3.54 2.07 -11.43
N GLN A 130 -3.92 3.32 -11.73
CA GLN A 130 -4.05 4.39 -10.73
C GLN A 130 -5.09 4.05 -9.66
N GLU A 131 -6.27 3.57 -10.05
CA GLU A 131 -7.32 3.19 -9.11
C GLU A 131 -6.87 2.06 -8.16
N ASN A 132 -6.18 1.05 -8.69
CA ASN A 132 -5.62 -0.04 -7.89
C ASN A 132 -4.52 0.48 -6.94
N TYR A 133 -3.59 1.31 -7.42
CA TYR A 133 -2.56 1.93 -6.58
C TYR A 133 -3.17 2.73 -5.44
N THR A 134 -4.16 3.57 -5.73
CA THR A 134 -4.84 4.40 -4.71
C THR A 134 -5.53 3.53 -3.67
N ARG A 135 -6.24 2.48 -4.08
CA ARG A 135 -6.89 1.55 -3.14
C ARG A 135 -5.88 0.85 -2.24
N ALA A 136 -4.77 0.38 -2.79
CA ALA A 136 -3.71 -0.24 -1.99
C ALA A 136 -3.18 0.71 -0.90
N MET A 137 -2.90 1.97 -1.26
CA MET A 137 -2.43 2.99 -0.31
C MET A 137 -3.50 3.36 0.74
N GLU A 138 -4.78 3.40 0.37
CA GLU A 138 -5.89 3.64 1.30
C GLU A 138 -6.00 2.53 2.35
N LEU A 139 -5.90 1.26 1.94
CA LEU A 139 -5.96 0.12 2.86
C LEU A 139 -4.78 0.11 3.83
N VAL A 140 -3.57 0.46 3.37
CA VAL A 140 -2.40 0.64 4.26
C VAL A 140 -2.66 1.73 5.30
N ASN A 141 -3.28 2.85 4.91
CA ASN A 141 -3.65 3.88 5.87
C ASN A 141 -4.72 3.40 6.87
N TYR A 142 -5.67 2.57 6.44
CA TYR A 142 -6.64 1.95 7.36
C TYR A 142 -5.96 1.03 8.36
N ILE A 143 -5.02 0.20 7.92
CA ILE A 143 -4.20 -0.65 8.80
C ILE A 143 -3.46 0.23 9.82
N ALA A 144 -2.81 1.32 9.39
CA ALA A 144 -2.12 2.24 10.30
C ALA A 144 -3.05 2.81 11.39
N ILE A 145 -4.29 3.16 11.03
CA ILE A 145 -5.30 3.68 11.96
C ILE A 145 -5.78 2.58 12.92
N LEU A 146 -6.06 1.37 12.43
CA LEU A 146 -6.48 0.23 13.25
C LEU A 146 -5.39 -0.17 14.26
N LEU A 147 -4.13 -0.15 13.87
CA LEU A 147 -3.00 -0.42 14.77
C LEU A 147 -2.85 0.62 15.89
N GLN A 148 -3.36 1.84 15.70
CA GLN A 148 -3.47 2.86 16.74
C GLN A 148 -4.68 2.64 17.67
N GLY A 149 -5.50 1.60 17.43
CA GLY A 149 -6.75 1.34 18.15
C GLY A 149 -7.87 2.32 17.79
N ARG A 150 -7.81 2.91 16.59
CA ARG A 150 -8.81 3.84 16.07
C ARG A 150 -9.60 3.16 14.94
N VAL A 151 -10.84 3.59 14.74
CA VAL A 151 -11.66 3.14 13.61
C VAL A 151 -11.36 4.05 12.41
N PRO A 152 -10.93 3.51 11.26
CA PRO A 152 -10.79 4.31 10.04
C PRO A 152 -12.15 4.75 9.49
N GLU A 153 -12.17 5.83 8.72
CA GLU A 153 -13.37 6.33 8.04
C GLU A 153 -13.25 6.05 6.52
N GLY A 154 -14.31 5.50 5.91
CA GLY A 154 -14.33 5.20 4.46
C GLY A 154 -15.40 4.19 4.03
N ASP A 155 -15.73 4.20 2.73
CA ASP A 155 -16.83 3.42 2.13
C ASP A 155 -16.62 1.89 2.15
N ASN A 156 -15.38 1.43 2.37
CA ASN A 156 -15.00 0.01 2.33
C ASN A 156 -14.85 -0.63 3.73
N ILE A 157 -15.33 0.03 4.79
CA ILE A 157 -15.15 -0.44 6.17
C ILE A 157 -16.46 -1.05 6.68
N THR A 158 -16.44 -2.35 6.96
CA THR A 158 -17.50 -3.00 7.73
C THR A 158 -17.08 -3.01 9.20
N VAL A 159 -17.64 -2.09 9.99
CA VAL A 159 -17.54 -2.17 11.46
C VAL A 159 -18.42 -3.34 11.90
N ILE A 160 -17.81 -4.40 12.43
CA ILE A 160 -18.56 -5.40 13.19
C ILE A 160 -18.70 -4.82 14.61
N PRO A 161 -19.90 -4.37 15.02
CA PRO A 161 -20.08 -3.92 16.40
C PRO A 161 -19.80 -5.11 17.32
N GLU A 162 -18.93 -4.92 18.32
CA GLU A 162 -18.91 -5.81 19.47
C GLU A 162 -20.33 -5.83 20.04
N GLU A 163 -20.97 -7.00 20.09
CA GLU A 163 -22.22 -7.13 20.82
C GLU A 163 -21.94 -6.77 22.29
N GLU A 164 -22.38 -5.58 22.67
CA GLU A 164 -22.48 -5.12 24.04
C GLU A 164 -23.18 -6.22 24.84
N ASN A 165 -22.40 -7.03 25.56
CA ASN A 165 -22.93 -8.01 26.48
C ASN A 165 -23.60 -7.22 27.60
N ALA A 166 -24.88 -6.93 27.40
CA ALA A 166 -25.76 -6.39 28.42
C ALA A 166 -25.84 -7.40 29.58
N ASN A 167 -25.19 -7.04 30.68
CA ASN A 167 -25.38 -7.66 32.00
C ASN A 167 -25.87 -6.61 32.99
#